data_AF-A0AAN7USN5-F1
#
_entry.id   AF-A0AAN7USN5-F1
#
_cell.length_a   1.000
_cell.length_b   1.000
_cell.length_c   1.000
_cell.angle_alpha   90.00
_cell.angle_beta   90.00
_cell.angle_gamma   90.00
#
_symmetry.space_group_name_H-M   'P 1'
#
loop_
_entity.id
_entity.type
_entity.pdbx_description
1 polymer ?
#
loop_
_entity_poly.entity_id
_entity_poly.type
_entity_poly.pdbx_seq_one_letter_code
_entity_poly.pdbx_strand_id
1 'polypeptide(L)'
;MATAIGTAVADHTSKDADIPTISVIVEFTYASCPLLVCLALSSLIKCAHASSGGLEMLFSDQRRHVLSVPALDKNNKPVAVAYLIEYLCENTMKDTRKELFVLDDHLRPGILVLINDADWELEGEEAYEIQDGDNILFVSTLHGG
;
A
#
# COMPACT_ATOMS: atom_id res chain seq x y z
N MET A 1 -28.52 -40.79 -38.77
CA MET A 1 -27.09 -41.00 -38.47
C MET A 1 -26.36 -39.70 -38.78
N ALA A 2 -26.19 -38.85 -37.78
CA ALA A 2 -25.48 -37.58 -37.94
C ALA A 2 -24.05 -37.75 -37.41
N THR A 3 -23.08 -37.62 -38.31
CA THR A 3 -21.64 -37.71 -38.07
C THR A 3 -21.15 -36.47 -37.33
N ALA A 4 -20.39 -36.70 -36.26
CA ALA A 4 -19.69 -35.68 -35.50
C ALA A 4 -18.58 -35.02 -36.35
N ILE A 5 -18.48 -33.69 -36.27
CA ILE A 5 -17.25 -32.95 -36.55
C ILE A 5 -16.81 -32.28 -35.24
N GLY A 6 -15.61 -32.63 -34.79
CA GLY A 6 -14.98 -32.05 -33.62
C GLY A 6 -14.05 -30.88 -33.97
N THR A 7 -13.42 -30.36 -32.90
CA THR A 7 -12.18 -29.56 -32.88
C THR A 7 -12.43 -28.06 -33.13
N ALA A 8 -11.98 -27.10 -32.32
CA ALA A 8 -10.88 -27.08 -31.36
C ALA A 8 -11.24 -26.22 -30.13
N VAL A 9 -10.94 -26.73 -28.93
CA VAL A 9 -10.70 -25.90 -27.75
C VAL A 9 -9.26 -25.39 -27.90
N ALA A 10 -9.10 -24.09 -28.09
CA ALA A 10 -7.81 -23.43 -27.92
C ALA A 10 -7.58 -23.29 -26.40
N ASP A 11 -7.05 -24.37 -25.81
CA ASP A 11 -6.42 -24.33 -24.50
C ASP A 11 -5.06 -23.64 -24.68
N HIS A 12 -4.98 -22.37 -24.30
CA HIS A 12 -3.72 -21.69 -24.05
C HIS A 12 -3.44 -21.77 -22.55
N THR A 13 -3.04 -22.96 -22.12
CA THR A 13 -2.28 -23.12 -20.88
C THR A 13 -0.89 -22.51 -21.04
N SER A 14 -0.47 -21.85 -19.96
CA SER A 14 0.93 -21.65 -19.57
C SER A 14 1.69 -20.49 -20.20
N LYS A 15 1.41 -19.30 -19.65
CA LYS A 15 2.48 -18.45 -19.11
C LYS A 15 2.09 -18.00 -17.71
N ASP A 16 1.74 -18.97 -16.87
CA ASP A 16 1.84 -18.82 -15.41
C ASP A 16 3.34 -18.80 -15.11
N ALA A 17 3.97 -17.66 -15.43
CA ALA A 17 5.16 -17.30 -14.69
C ALA A 17 4.64 -17.17 -13.27
N ASP A 18 5.05 -18.06 -12.39
CA ASP A 18 4.99 -17.85 -10.95
C ASP A 18 5.75 -16.55 -10.72
N ILE A 19 5.05 -15.41 -10.83
CA ILE A 19 5.64 -14.11 -10.56
C ILE A 19 5.82 -14.16 -9.04
N PRO A 20 7.06 -14.18 -8.55
CA PRO A 20 7.28 -14.22 -7.11
C PRO A 20 6.50 -13.05 -6.52
N THR A 21 5.62 -13.32 -5.56
CA THR A 21 4.88 -12.27 -4.85
C THR A 21 5.56 -12.06 -3.51
N ILE A 22 5.67 -10.80 -3.10
CA ILE A 22 6.15 -10.40 -1.78
C ILE A 22 4.95 -10.00 -0.93
N SER A 23 5.02 -10.35 0.35
CA SER A 23 4.04 -9.96 1.34
C SER A 23 4.52 -8.69 2.02
N VAL A 24 3.74 -7.62 1.88
CA VAL A 24 4.07 -6.30 2.45
C VAL A 24 2.98 -5.91 3.42
N ILE A 25 3.39 -5.40 4.58
CA ILE A 25 2.46 -4.86 5.57
C ILE A 25 2.38 -3.36 5.32
N VAL A 26 1.18 -2.86 5.07
CA VAL A 26 0.91 -1.43 4.95
C VAL A 26 0.08 -0.99 6.14
N GLU A 27 0.58 -0.01 6.87
CA GLU A 27 -0.10 0.57 8.02
C GLU A 27 -0.45 2.05 7.78
N PHE A 28 -1.60 2.47 8.28
CA PHE A 28 -2.07 3.84 8.24
C PHE A 28 -2.24 4.36 9.66
N THR A 29 -1.64 5.52 9.94
CA THR A 29 -1.79 6.20 11.22
C THR A 29 -1.97 7.70 11.03
N TYR A 30 -2.54 8.35 12.03
CA TYR A 30 -2.80 9.77 12.04
C TYR A 30 -2.14 10.43 13.25
N ALA A 31 -1.29 11.42 13.01
CA ALA A 31 -0.62 12.17 14.05
C ALA A 31 -1.53 13.28 14.60
N SER A 32 -2.55 12.90 15.38
CA SER A 32 -3.48 13.85 16.02
C SER A 32 -2.83 14.73 17.10
N CYS A 33 -1.60 14.43 17.50
CA CYS A 33 -0.86 15.17 18.51
C CYS A 33 0.61 15.25 18.06
N PRO A 34 1.18 16.45 17.86
CA PRO A 34 2.59 16.59 17.51
C PRO A 34 3.56 16.10 18.60
N LEU A 35 3.07 15.76 19.81
CA LEU A 35 3.84 15.06 20.84
C LEU A 35 3.88 13.53 20.69
N LEU A 36 3.08 12.93 19.80
CA LEU A 36 2.93 11.48 19.71
C LEU A 36 3.97 10.81 18.81
N VAL A 37 4.64 11.56 17.93
CA VAL A 37 5.80 11.05 17.16
C VAL A 37 6.96 10.68 18.10
N CYS A 38 7.07 11.32 19.27
CA CYS A 38 8.07 10.98 20.29
C CYS A 38 7.73 9.72 21.12
N LEU A 39 6.51 9.18 21.04
CA LEU A 39 6.04 8.08 21.91
C LEU A 39 5.81 6.75 21.18
N ALA A 40 6.09 6.67 19.88
CA ALA A 40 5.93 5.46 19.08
C ALA A 40 6.87 4.29 19.48
N LEU A 41 7.69 4.46 20.53
CA LEU A 41 8.52 3.40 21.13
C LEU A 41 7.98 2.86 22.47
N SER A 42 6.82 3.32 22.95
CA SER A 42 6.25 2.81 24.21
C SER A 42 4.85 2.24 24.01
N SER A 43 4.73 0.92 24.21
CA SER A 43 3.48 0.19 24.35
C SER A 43 2.58 0.80 25.43
N LEU A 44 1.75 1.79 25.10
CA LEU A 44 0.43 2.03 25.72
C LEU A 44 -0.31 3.22 25.09
N ILE A 45 -0.98 3.04 23.94
CA ILE A 45 -2.03 3.97 23.54
C ILE A 45 -3.30 3.19 23.16
N LYS A 46 -3.98 2.70 24.21
CA LYS A 46 -5.41 2.42 24.18
C LYS A 46 -6.14 3.66 24.68
N CYS A 47 -6.21 4.72 23.87
CA CYS A 47 -7.13 5.86 24.06
C CYS A 47 -6.89 6.87 22.93
N ALA A 48 -7.75 6.86 21.91
CA ALA A 48 -8.14 8.08 21.21
C ALA A 48 -9.49 7.83 20.55
N HIS A 49 -10.48 8.51 21.10
CA HIS A 49 -11.83 8.70 20.61
C HIS A 49 -11.84 8.93 19.08
N ALA A 50 -12.75 8.25 18.38
CA ALA A 50 -12.89 8.28 16.93
C ALA A 50 -13.13 9.71 16.40
N SER A 51 -12.07 10.36 15.94
CA SER A 51 -12.19 11.28 14.82
C SER A 51 -11.98 10.46 13.56
N SER A 52 -13.07 10.17 12.86
CA SER A 52 -13.10 9.59 11.52
C SER A 52 -12.52 10.58 10.52
N GLY A 53 -11.20 10.82 10.58
CA GLY A 53 -10.52 11.87 9.81
C GLY A 53 -9.14 11.47 9.27
N GLY A 54 -8.60 10.30 9.65
CA GLY A 54 -7.32 9.81 9.15
C GLY A 54 -7.45 9.06 7.82
N LEU A 55 -6.31 8.64 7.28
CA LEU A 55 -6.22 7.92 6.01
C LEU A 55 -6.90 6.55 6.04
N GLU A 56 -7.08 5.94 7.22
CA GLU A 56 -7.62 4.57 7.33
C GLU A 56 -9.05 4.43 6.74
N MET A 57 -9.84 5.51 6.75
CA MET A 57 -11.18 5.53 6.17
C MET A 57 -11.18 5.27 4.66
N LEU A 58 -10.11 5.72 3.96
CA LEU A 58 -9.96 5.50 2.52
C LEU A 58 -9.76 4.02 2.19
N PHE A 59 -9.27 3.25 3.17
CA PHE A 59 -8.88 1.85 3.04
C PHE A 59 -9.78 0.92 3.87
N SER A 60 -11.11 1.13 3.82
CA SER A 60 -12.10 0.30 4.52
C SER A 60 -12.07 0.40 6.06
N ASP A 61 -11.63 1.53 6.62
CA ASP A 61 -11.51 1.74 8.07
C ASP A 61 -10.54 0.75 8.74
N GLN A 62 -9.61 0.19 7.95
CA GLN A 62 -8.57 -0.71 8.42
C GLN A 62 -7.25 0.02 8.51
N ARG A 63 -6.59 -0.11 9.65
CA ARG A 63 -5.27 0.50 9.88
C ARG A 63 -4.12 -0.32 9.34
N ARG A 64 -4.29 -1.63 9.23
CA ARG A 64 -3.25 -2.56 8.80
C ARG A 64 -3.76 -3.42 7.67
N HIS A 65 -3.05 -3.40 6.56
CA HIS A 65 -3.31 -4.17 5.37
C HIS A 65 -2.13 -5.08 5.11
N VAL A 66 -2.38 -6.37 4.90
CA VAL A 66 -1.35 -7.29 4.41
C VAL A 66 -1.64 -7.48 2.93
N LEU A 67 -0.73 -6.98 2.10
CA LEU A 67 -0.86 -7.00 0.65
C LEU A 67 0.15 -7.97 0.06
N SER A 68 -0.28 -8.71 -0.97
CA SER A 68 0.60 -9.54 -1.78
C SER A 68 0.82 -8.83 -3.11
N VAL A 69 1.97 -8.20 -3.25
CA VAL A 69 2.35 -7.48 -4.48
C VAL A 69 3.36 -8.31 -5.27
N PRO A 70 3.38 -8.23 -6.61
CA PRO A 70 4.39 -8.92 -7.39
C PRO A 70 5.78 -8.38 -7.02
N ALA A 71 6.77 -9.24 -6.81
CA ALA A 71 8.15 -8.86 -6.53
C ALA A 71 8.81 -8.16 -7.73
N LEU A 72 8.28 -8.42 -8.93
CA LEU A 72 8.82 -7.94 -10.19
C LEU A 72 7.74 -7.21 -10.99
N ASP A 73 8.04 -6.00 -11.45
CA ASP A 73 7.21 -5.26 -12.40
C ASP A 73 7.30 -5.88 -13.82
N LYS A 74 6.51 -5.37 -14.77
CA LYS A 74 6.44 -5.79 -16.18
C LYS A 74 7.80 -5.83 -16.89
N ASN A 75 8.79 -5.12 -16.36
CA ASN A 75 10.15 -5.06 -16.88
C ASN A 75 11.16 -5.99 -16.17
N ASN A 76 10.70 -6.93 -15.33
CA ASN A 76 11.55 -7.77 -14.45
C ASN A 76 12.45 -6.94 -13.52
N LYS A 77 11.94 -5.81 -13.03
CA LYS A 77 12.63 -4.99 -12.02
C LYS A 77 11.92 -5.13 -10.68
N PRO A 78 12.64 -5.03 -9.55
CA PRO A 78 12.03 -5.01 -8.24
C PRO A 78 10.97 -3.91 -8.16
N VAL A 79 9.83 -4.22 -7.55
CA VAL A 79 8.78 -3.22 -7.34
C VAL A 79 9.24 -2.19 -6.33
N ALA A 80 9.03 -0.92 -6.68
CA ALA A 80 9.38 0.20 -5.82
C ALA A 80 8.19 0.69 -4.99
N VAL A 81 8.43 1.52 -3.98
CA VAL A 81 7.38 2.16 -3.18
C VAL A 81 6.40 2.96 -4.06
N ALA A 82 6.88 3.60 -5.14
CA ALA A 82 6.03 4.24 -6.14
C ALA A 82 4.90 3.31 -6.65
N TYR A 83 5.27 2.08 -7.02
CA TYR A 83 4.31 1.07 -7.51
C TYR A 83 3.31 0.67 -6.42
N LEU A 84 3.76 0.56 -5.17
CA LEU A 84 2.87 0.25 -4.05
C LEU A 84 1.85 1.35 -3.80
N ILE A 85 2.23 2.63 -3.91
CA ILE A 85 1.32 3.76 -3.74
C ILE A 85 0.22 3.71 -4.81
N GLU A 86 0.59 3.49 -6.07
CA GLU A 86 -0.37 3.28 -7.17
C GLU A 86 -1.27 2.06 -6.90
N TYR A 87 -0.67 0.94 -6.50
CA TYR A 87 -1.38 -0.29 -6.19
C TYR A 87 -2.41 -0.10 -5.07
N LEU A 88 -2.05 0.65 -4.02
CA LEU A 88 -2.96 1.01 -2.93
C LEU A 88 -4.16 1.83 -3.43
N CYS A 89 -3.91 2.83 -4.28
CA CYS A 89 -4.94 3.67 -4.88
C CYS A 89 -5.89 2.93 -5.83
N GLU A 90 -5.43 1.86 -6.48
CA GLU A 90 -6.22 1.09 -7.43
C GLU A 90 -6.93 -0.12 -6.80
N ASN A 91 -6.25 -0.83 -5.90
CA ASN A 91 -6.72 -2.12 -5.38
C ASN A 91 -7.29 -2.03 -3.96
N THR A 92 -6.73 -1.17 -3.11
CA THR A 92 -7.07 -1.13 -1.68
C THR A 92 -8.04 0.01 -1.35
N MET A 93 -7.89 1.15 -2.01
CA MET A 93 -8.69 2.33 -1.80
C MET A 93 -10.13 2.12 -2.28
N LYS A 94 -11.11 2.32 -1.39
CA LYS A 94 -12.54 2.18 -1.71
C LYS A 94 -13.28 3.51 -1.81
N ASP A 95 -12.69 4.57 -1.29
CA ASP A 95 -13.25 5.91 -1.35
C ASP A 95 -12.87 6.59 -2.67
N THR A 96 -13.73 7.48 -3.15
CA THR A 96 -13.48 8.27 -4.37
C THR A 96 -12.50 9.42 -4.15
N ARG A 97 -12.24 9.79 -2.88
CA ARG A 97 -11.41 10.95 -2.49
C ARG A 97 -9.90 10.65 -2.55
N LYS A 98 -9.40 10.25 -3.72
CA LYS A 98 -7.98 9.91 -3.95
C LYS A 98 -7.04 11.08 -3.63
N GLU A 99 -7.52 12.30 -3.82
CA GLU A 99 -6.81 13.56 -3.55
C GLU A 99 -6.36 13.75 -2.09
N LEU A 100 -6.93 12.98 -1.16
CA LEU A 100 -6.53 12.99 0.25
C LEU A 100 -5.23 12.22 0.50
N PHE A 101 -4.90 11.28 -0.39
CA PHE A 101 -3.72 10.42 -0.30
C PHE A 101 -2.67 10.76 -1.36
N VAL A 102 -3.09 10.93 -2.62
CA VAL A 102 -2.21 11.26 -3.76
C VAL A 102 -2.67 12.56 -4.41
N LEU A 103 -1.74 13.47 -4.67
CA LEU A 103 -1.95 14.74 -5.36
C LEU A 103 -0.90 14.88 -6.47
N ASP A 104 -1.33 15.17 -7.70
CA ASP A 104 -0.46 15.28 -8.87
C ASP A 104 0.44 14.04 -9.10
N ASP A 105 -0.13 12.84 -8.93
CA ASP A 105 0.57 11.54 -9.02
C ASP A 105 1.68 11.30 -7.97
N HIS A 106 1.82 12.21 -6.99
CA HIS A 106 2.74 12.07 -5.87
C HIS A 106 1.97 11.96 -4.54
N LEU A 107 2.62 11.42 -3.50
CA LEU A 107 2.03 11.46 -2.16
C LEU A 107 1.77 12.90 -1.73
N ARG A 108 0.59 13.11 -1.16
CA ARG A 108 0.18 14.44 -0.73
C ARG A 108 1.14 14.99 0.33
N PRO A 109 1.60 16.24 0.22
CA PRO A 109 2.42 16.88 1.25
C PRO A 109 1.72 16.83 2.62
N GLY A 110 2.44 16.36 3.64
CA GLY A 110 1.91 16.10 4.98
C GLY A 110 1.50 14.64 5.23
N ILE A 111 1.87 13.72 4.33
CA ILE A 111 1.94 12.29 4.60
C ILE A 111 3.42 11.93 4.72
N LEU A 112 3.82 11.39 5.87
CA LEU A 112 5.15 10.83 6.07
C LEU A 112 5.08 9.33 5.81
N VAL A 113 6.14 8.76 5.26
CA VAL A 113 6.25 7.32 5.03
C VAL A 113 7.43 6.80 5.84
N LEU A 114 7.20 5.73 6.59
CA LEU A 114 8.27 4.98 7.24
C LEU A 114 8.35 3.58 6.65
N ILE A 115 9.56 3.14 6.35
CA ILE A 115 9.86 1.80 5.85
C ILE A 115 10.62 1.08 6.98
N ASN A 116 10.03 0.03 7.53
CA ASN A 116 10.59 -0.72 8.67
C ASN A 116 10.99 0.20 9.85
N ASP A 117 10.11 1.15 10.19
CA ASP A 117 10.34 2.19 11.22
C ASP A 117 11.48 3.20 10.92
N ALA A 118 12.05 3.17 9.72
CA ALA A 118 13.02 4.15 9.23
C ALA A 118 12.34 5.20 8.33
N ASP A 119 12.89 6.42 8.32
CA ASP A 119 12.40 7.49 7.46
C ASP A 119 12.71 7.18 5.99
N TRP A 120 11.68 7.12 5.14
CA TRP A 120 11.83 6.78 3.72
C TRP A 120 12.74 7.74 2.96
N GLU A 121 12.89 9.00 3.42
CA GLU A 121 13.77 10.01 2.80
C GLU A 121 15.23 9.55 2.82
N LEU A 122 15.60 8.68 3.77
CA LEU A 122 16.95 8.10 3.88
C LEU A 122 17.11 6.80 3.08
N GLU A 123 16.00 6.12 2.79
CA GLU A 123 15.97 4.80 2.13
C GLU A 123 15.79 4.91 0.60
N GLY A 124 15.60 6.12 0.07
CA GLY A 124 15.42 6.36 -1.37
C GLY A 124 13.99 6.65 -1.80
N GLU A 125 13.11 7.02 -0.86
CA GLU A 125 11.75 7.53 -1.09
C GLU A 125 10.92 6.60 -1.98
N GLU A 126 10.43 7.13 -3.10
CA GLU A 126 9.62 6.42 -4.08
C GLU A 126 10.39 5.31 -4.83
N ALA A 127 11.72 5.41 -4.88
CA ALA A 127 12.60 4.48 -5.58
C ALA A 127 13.09 3.31 -4.71
N TYR A 128 12.73 3.26 -3.42
CA TYR A 128 13.06 2.14 -2.55
C TYR A 128 12.43 0.85 -3.08
N GLU A 129 13.26 -0.20 -3.18
CA GLU A 129 12.86 -1.53 -3.65
C GLU A 129 12.23 -2.32 -2.50
N ILE A 130 10.94 -2.64 -2.61
CA ILE A 130 10.20 -3.31 -1.54
C ILE A 130 10.63 -4.77 -1.42
N GLN A 131 10.84 -5.22 -0.19
CA GLN A 131 11.22 -6.59 0.13
C GLN A 131 10.08 -7.36 0.79
N ASP A 132 10.19 -8.69 0.77
CA ASP A 132 9.24 -9.57 1.46
C ASP A 132 9.32 -9.36 2.98
N GLY A 133 8.16 -9.11 3.59
CA GLY A 133 8.02 -8.85 5.00
C GLY A 133 8.20 -7.39 5.42
N ASP A 134 8.42 -6.47 4.47
CA ASP A 134 8.56 -5.04 4.78
C ASP A 134 7.28 -4.47 5.41
N ASN A 135 7.48 -3.57 6.37
CA ASN A 135 6.41 -2.76 6.95
C ASN A 135 6.49 -1.32 6.46
N ILE A 136 5.44 -0.85 5.79
CA ILE A 136 5.35 0.51 5.25
C ILE A 136 4.23 1.25 5.98
N LEU A 137 4.61 2.25 6.76
CA LEU A 137 3.70 3.04 7.60
C LEU A 137 3.49 4.42 6.99
N PHE A 138 2.25 4.72 6.61
CA PHE A 138 1.82 6.05 6.18
C PHE A 138 1.25 6.83 7.36
N VAL A 139 1.91 7.94 7.72
CA VAL A 139 1.53 8.83 8.80
C VAL A 139 0.94 10.12 8.20
N SER A 140 -0.37 10.32 8.35
CA SER A 140 -0.97 11.60 7.99
C SER A 140 -0.77 12.61 9.12
N THR A 141 -0.06 13.70 8.84
CA THR A 141 0.16 14.84 9.75
C THR A 141 -0.73 16.03 9.41
N LEU A 142 -1.36 16.02 8.24
CA LEU A 142 -2.32 17.01 7.79
C LEU A 142 -3.68 16.32 7.72
N HIS A 143 -4.60 16.61 8.65
CA HIS A 143 -6.07 16.50 8.53
C HIS A 143 -6.75 16.77 9.89
N GLY A 144 -6.36 17.85 10.56
CA GLY A 144 -6.98 18.33 11.80
C GLY A 144 -7.39 19.79 11.63
N GLY A 145 -8.56 20.01 11.02
CA GLY A 145 -9.24 21.29 10.96
C GLY A 145 -10.64 21.14 11.54
#